data_AF-A0A0S7ZT61-F1
#
_entry.id   AF-A0A0S7ZT61-F1
#
_cell.length_a   1.000
_cell.length_b   1.000
_cell.length_c   1.000
_cell.angle_alpha   90.00
_cell.angle_beta   90.00
_cell.angle_gamma   90.00
#
_symmetry.space_group_name_H-M   'P 1'
#
loop_
_entity.id
_entity.type
_entity.pdbx_description
1 polymer ?
#
loop_
_entity_poly.entity_id
_entity_poly.type
_entity_poly.pdbx_seq_one_letter_code
_entity_poly.pdbx_strand_id
1 'polypeptide(L)'
;MSLSGFNHTIHWNEFQIVDQSPPGTTKEAEVVVSTNITWQTATQQSGDCQVVGVNASVLVDQNKSWVLKGKKGIYLRHHEQGHYDITAIGMREMYNKILALIKTRCEDINREARRIQTDVQQQIDSSRQRYHIQTKHGSNLNVQKAWEVQIKSVKLRSNGVLADLPK
;
A
#
# COMPACT_ATOMS: atom_id res chain seq x y z
N MET A 1 -5.28 -15.83 -3.80
CA MET A 1 -5.41 -14.41 -3.44
C MET A 1 -5.60 -13.60 -4.72
N SER A 2 -6.72 -12.90 -4.86
CA SER A 2 -6.99 -12.00 -6.01
C SER A 2 -6.59 -10.58 -5.64
N LEU A 3 -5.27 -10.33 -5.58
CA LEU A 3 -4.68 -9.01 -5.34
C LEU A 3 -3.70 -8.70 -6.47
N SER A 4 -4.10 -7.84 -7.41
CA SER A 4 -3.25 -7.42 -8.52
C SER A 4 -2.29 -6.29 -8.09
N GLY A 5 -1.12 -6.23 -8.73
CA GLY A 5 -0.10 -5.23 -8.45
C GLY A 5 0.76 -5.47 -7.19
N PHE A 6 0.47 -6.49 -6.38
CA PHE A 6 1.22 -6.74 -5.13
C PHE A 6 2.76 -6.81 -5.30
N ASN A 7 3.22 -7.41 -6.41
CA ASN A 7 4.64 -7.55 -6.72
C ASN A 7 5.14 -6.56 -7.80
N HIS A 8 4.38 -5.50 -8.07
CA HIS A 8 4.76 -4.51 -9.08
C HIS A 8 6.07 -3.82 -8.71
N THR A 9 6.93 -3.66 -9.71
CA THR A 9 8.15 -2.86 -9.62
C THR A 9 7.91 -1.57 -10.39
N ILE A 10 8.04 -0.44 -9.72
CA ILE A 10 7.77 0.87 -10.33
C ILE A 10 8.90 1.28 -11.28
N HIS A 11 8.55 1.98 -12.35
CA HIS A 11 9.46 2.48 -13.37
C HIS A 11 9.21 3.96 -13.64
N TRP A 12 10.26 4.68 -14.05
CA TRP A 12 10.18 6.12 -14.28
C TRP A 12 9.29 6.55 -15.45
N ASN A 13 8.80 5.63 -16.27
CA ASN A 13 7.79 5.90 -17.30
C ASN A 13 6.37 5.96 -16.73
N GLU A 14 6.18 5.56 -15.46
CA GLU A 14 4.91 5.68 -14.72
C GLU A 14 4.81 7.03 -13.98
N PHE A 15 5.75 7.94 -14.20
CA PHE A 15 5.84 9.24 -13.53
C PHE A 15 5.86 10.36 -14.56
N GLN A 16 5.10 11.41 -14.29
CA GLN A 16 5.21 12.66 -15.03
C GLN A 16 6.55 13.35 -14.73
N ILE A 17 7.18 13.92 -15.74
CA ILE A 17 8.36 14.77 -15.53
C ILE A 17 7.86 16.20 -15.32
N VAL A 18 8.22 16.79 -14.19
CA VAL A 18 7.90 18.19 -13.87
C VAL A 18 9.17 19.04 -13.84
N ASP A 19 9.10 20.29 -14.29
CA ASP A 19 10.25 21.21 -14.24
C ASP A 19 10.47 21.79 -12.83
N GLN A 20 9.44 21.79 -11.98
CA GLN A 20 9.48 22.26 -10.60
C GLN A 20 8.66 21.33 -9.71
N SER A 21 9.12 21.13 -8.46
CA SER A 21 8.33 20.39 -7.47
C SER A 21 7.02 21.14 -7.18
N PRO A 22 5.92 20.44 -6.87
CA PRO A 22 4.67 21.08 -6.47
C PRO A 22 4.87 22.07 -5.31
N PRO A 23 4.07 23.15 -5.23
CA PRO A 23 4.18 24.13 -4.15
C PRO A 23 4.11 23.48 -2.77
N GLY A 24 4.98 23.92 -1.86
CA GLY A 24 4.98 23.45 -0.46
C GLY A 24 5.72 22.14 -0.20
N THR A 25 6.45 21.59 -1.19
CA THR A 25 7.29 20.41 -0.98
C THR A 25 8.70 20.59 -1.55
N THR A 26 9.68 19.98 -0.88
CA THR A 26 11.08 19.87 -1.33
C THR A 26 11.40 18.50 -1.91
N LYS A 27 10.39 17.63 -2.08
CA LYS A 27 10.55 16.30 -2.67
C LYS A 27 11.08 16.40 -4.10
N GLU A 28 11.86 15.41 -4.48
CA GLU A 28 12.39 15.26 -5.85
C GLU A 28 11.52 14.31 -6.70
N ALA A 29 10.69 13.49 -6.07
CA ALA A 29 9.68 12.65 -6.69
C ALA A 29 8.55 12.36 -5.69
N GLU A 30 7.42 11.88 -6.20
CA GLU A 30 6.36 11.32 -5.38
C GLU A 30 5.59 10.27 -6.18
N VAL A 31 5.53 9.05 -5.64
CA VAL A 31 4.60 8.03 -6.11
C VAL A 31 3.24 8.19 -5.43
N VAL A 32 2.21 8.29 -6.25
CA VAL A 32 0.83 8.21 -5.79
C VAL A 32 0.31 6.83 -6.14
N VAL A 33 -0.17 6.12 -5.12
CA VAL A 33 -0.62 4.73 -5.24
C VAL A 33 -2.13 4.70 -5.16
N SER A 34 -2.79 4.28 -6.24
CA SER A 34 -4.23 4.02 -6.26
C SER A 34 -4.50 2.61 -5.77
N THR A 35 -5.49 2.47 -4.88
CA THR A 35 -5.94 1.18 -4.38
C THR A 35 -7.43 0.99 -4.66
N ASN A 36 -7.82 -0.25 -4.91
CA ASN A 36 -9.23 -0.64 -4.98
C ASN A 36 -9.42 -1.97 -4.25
N ILE A 37 -10.56 -2.12 -3.59
CA ILE A 37 -10.98 -3.39 -2.99
C ILE A 37 -12.49 -3.51 -3.05
N THR A 38 -12.96 -4.68 -3.46
CA THR A 38 -14.38 -5.06 -3.48
C THR A 38 -14.54 -6.45 -2.86
N TRP A 39 -15.70 -6.70 -2.27
CA TRP A 39 -16.02 -7.99 -1.67
C TRP A 39 -17.46 -8.39 -1.97
N GLN A 40 -17.69 -9.71 -1.94
CA GLN A 40 -18.98 -10.33 -2.14
C GLN A 40 -19.34 -11.13 -0.90
N THR A 41 -20.61 -11.05 -0.50
CA THR A 41 -21.12 -11.75 0.68
C THR A 41 -22.22 -12.72 0.29
N ALA A 42 -22.35 -13.82 1.03
CA ALA A 42 -23.44 -14.77 0.85
C ALA A 42 -23.88 -15.35 2.19
N THR A 43 -25.18 -15.49 2.37
CA THR A 43 -25.78 -16.24 3.48
C THR A 43 -25.56 -17.73 3.25
N GLN A 44 -24.98 -18.40 4.25
CA GLN A 44 -24.76 -19.83 4.29
C GLN A 44 -26.02 -20.57 4.71
N GLN A 45 -26.05 -21.88 4.47
CA GLN A 45 -27.15 -22.74 4.93
C GLN A 45 -27.32 -22.71 6.46
N SER A 46 -26.26 -22.40 7.22
CA SER A 46 -26.31 -22.21 8.68
C SER A 46 -27.07 -20.94 9.11
N GLY A 47 -27.40 -20.04 8.17
CA GLY A 47 -28.02 -18.75 8.44
C GLY A 47 -27.02 -17.60 8.62
N ASP A 48 -25.72 -17.90 8.82
CA ASP A 48 -24.68 -16.88 8.90
C ASP A 48 -24.32 -16.32 7.53
N CYS A 49 -23.96 -15.05 7.48
CA CYS A 49 -23.35 -14.44 6.31
C CYS A 49 -21.82 -14.51 6.39
N GLN A 50 -21.17 -14.73 5.25
CA GLN A 50 -19.71 -14.67 5.12
C GLN A 50 -19.27 -13.98 3.83
N VAL A 51 -18.01 -13.56 3.79
CA VAL A 51 -17.36 -13.10 2.56
C VAL A 51 -16.97 -14.31 1.72
N VAL A 52 -17.45 -14.38 0.48
CA VAL A 52 -17.19 -15.49 -0.46
C VAL A 52 -16.22 -15.11 -1.57
N GLY A 53 -15.88 -13.82 -1.69
CA GLY A 53 -14.94 -13.32 -2.67
C GLY A 53 -14.43 -11.94 -2.30
N VAL A 54 -13.15 -11.71 -2.55
CA VAL A 54 -12.49 -10.41 -2.44
C VAL A 54 -11.64 -10.21 -3.68
N ASN A 55 -11.74 -9.04 -4.30
CA ASN A 55 -10.85 -8.57 -5.35
C ASN A 55 -10.20 -7.28 -4.90
N ALA A 56 -8.89 -7.17 -5.06
CA ALA A 56 -8.14 -5.98 -4.72
C ALA A 56 -7.08 -5.66 -5.78
N SER A 57 -6.73 -4.38 -5.90
CA SER A 57 -5.67 -3.91 -6.78
C SER A 57 -4.86 -2.77 -6.16
N VAL A 58 -3.59 -2.71 -6.53
CA VAL A 58 -2.65 -1.64 -6.18
C VAL A 58 -1.96 -1.20 -7.45
N LEU A 59 -2.05 0.08 -7.80
CA LEU A 59 -1.56 0.62 -9.07
C LEU A 59 -0.86 1.96 -8.83
N VAL A 60 0.12 2.28 -9.66
CA VAL A 60 0.67 3.64 -9.70
C VAL A 60 -0.35 4.55 -10.40
N ASP A 61 -0.74 5.64 -9.75
CA ASP A 61 -1.52 6.71 -10.38
C ASP A 61 -0.56 7.54 -11.24
N GLN A 62 -0.42 7.17 -12.51
CA GLN A 62 0.52 7.84 -13.43
C GLN A 62 0.17 9.31 -13.67
N ASN A 63 -1.08 9.71 -13.42
CA ASN A 63 -1.51 11.10 -13.58
C ASN A 63 -1.14 11.99 -12.39
N LYS A 64 -0.84 11.38 -11.24
CA LYS A 64 -0.48 12.10 -10.01
C LYS A 64 0.94 11.82 -9.53
N SER A 65 1.57 10.76 -10.04
CA SER A 65 2.95 10.43 -9.74
C SER A 65 3.88 11.28 -10.59
N TRP A 66 4.90 11.87 -9.98
CA TRP A 66 5.80 12.80 -10.67
C TRP A 66 7.24 12.68 -10.19
N VAL A 67 8.18 13.10 -11.04
CA VAL A 67 9.60 13.22 -10.76
C VAL A 67 10.14 14.54 -11.31
N LEU A 68 10.93 15.24 -10.51
CA LEU A 68 11.58 16.47 -10.90
C LEU A 68 12.59 16.17 -12.03
N LYS A 69 12.60 17.03 -13.05
CA LYS A 69 13.51 16.92 -14.19
C LYS A 69 14.96 16.81 -13.74
N GLY A 70 15.68 15.84 -14.29
CA GLY A 70 17.07 15.55 -13.94
C GLY A 70 17.28 14.80 -12.61
N LYS A 71 16.22 14.46 -11.87
CA LYS A 71 16.32 13.74 -10.58
C LYS A 71 16.03 12.25 -10.65
N LYS A 72 15.74 11.71 -11.84
CA LYS A 72 15.62 10.26 -12.03
C LYS A 72 16.92 9.57 -11.58
N GLY A 73 16.83 8.71 -10.58
CA GLY A 73 17.98 7.99 -10.02
C GLY A 73 17.56 6.69 -9.34
N ILE A 74 18.47 5.73 -9.23
CA ILE A 74 18.13 4.41 -8.69
C ILE A 74 17.69 4.47 -7.22
N TYR A 75 18.38 5.25 -6.39
CA TYR A 75 18.07 5.39 -4.97
C TYR A 75 16.72 6.08 -4.73
N LEU A 76 16.42 7.14 -5.49
CA LEU A 76 15.13 7.82 -5.43
C LEU A 76 14.00 6.89 -5.90
N ARG A 77 14.23 6.10 -6.96
CA ARG A 77 13.23 5.10 -7.41
C ARG A 77 12.97 4.05 -6.33
N HIS A 78 14.02 3.61 -5.64
CA HIS A 78 13.85 2.66 -4.53
C HIS A 78 13.12 3.30 -3.35
N HIS A 79 13.31 4.60 -3.11
CA HIS A 79 12.53 5.33 -2.10
C HIS A 79 11.04 5.26 -2.44
N GLU A 80 10.68 5.61 -3.67
CA GLU A 80 9.30 5.54 -4.15
C GLU A 80 8.76 4.09 -4.17
N GLN A 81 9.59 3.10 -4.50
CA GLN A 81 9.19 1.68 -4.43
C GLN A 81 8.81 1.28 -3.00
N GLY A 82 9.53 1.81 -1.99
CA GLY A 82 9.18 1.57 -0.58
C GLY A 82 7.77 2.07 -0.23
N HIS A 83 7.38 3.25 -0.71
CA HIS A 83 6.00 3.77 -0.52
C HIS A 83 4.96 2.87 -1.18
N TYR A 84 5.25 2.40 -2.40
CA TYR A 84 4.39 1.46 -3.11
C TYR A 84 4.24 0.14 -2.34
N ASP A 85 5.36 -0.44 -1.91
CA ASP A 85 5.39 -1.73 -1.23
C ASP A 85 4.70 -1.70 0.15
N ILE A 86 4.86 -0.63 0.92
CA ILE A 86 4.13 -0.43 2.17
C ILE A 86 2.61 -0.43 1.91
N THR A 87 2.18 0.26 0.85
CA THR A 87 0.75 0.29 0.47
C THR A 87 0.27 -1.10 0.05
N ALA A 88 1.08 -1.85 -0.71
CA ALA A 88 0.76 -3.21 -1.14
C ALA A 88 0.64 -4.19 0.05
N ILE A 89 1.52 -4.08 1.05
CA ILE A 89 1.43 -4.87 2.30
C ILE A 89 0.11 -4.57 3.01
N GLY A 90 -0.25 -3.30 3.19
CA GLY A 90 -1.50 -2.91 3.82
C GLY A 90 -2.73 -3.42 3.06
N MET A 91 -2.72 -3.35 1.72
CA MET A 91 -3.82 -3.89 0.92
C MET A 91 -3.97 -5.41 1.02
N ARG A 92 -2.87 -6.15 1.15
CA ARG A 92 -2.93 -7.59 1.46
C ARG A 92 -3.50 -7.84 2.86
N GLU A 93 -3.08 -7.06 3.85
CA GLU A 93 -3.61 -7.18 5.21
C GLU A 93 -5.14 -6.92 5.23
N MET A 94 -5.58 -5.86 4.55
CA MET A 94 -6.99 -5.52 4.37
C MET A 94 -7.76 -6.66 3.68
N TYR A 95 -7.22 -7.19 2.57
CA TYR A 95 -7.77 -8.33 1.84
C TYR A 95 -8.00 -9.53 2.77
N ASN A 96 -6.98 -9.93 3.52
CA ASN A 96 -7.03 -11.10 4.40
C ASN A 96 -8.04 -10.90 5.53
N LYS A 97 -8.06 -9.71 6.15
CA LYS A 97 -9.01 -9.37 7.22
C LYS A 97 -10.46 -9.39 6.74
N ILE A 98 -10.74 -8.83 5.56
CA ILE A 98 -12.08 -8.81 4.98
C ILE A 98 -12.51 -10.23 4.59
N LEU A 99 -11.63 -11.00 3.94
CA LEU A 99 -11.94 -12.37 3.52
C LEU A 99 -12.30 -13.28 4.70
N ALA A 100 -11.75 -13.03 5.89
CA ALA A 100 -12.02 -13.80 7.10
C ALA A 100 -13.33 -13.43 7.81
N LEU A 101 -14.10 -12.45 7.32
CA LEU A 101 -15.32 -11.99 7.99
C LEU A 101 -16.47 -12.99 7.87
N ILE A 102 -17.02 -13.35 9.02
CA ILE A 102 -18.26 -14.11 9.19
C ILE A 102 -19.11 -13.37 10.24
N LYS A 103 -20.39 -13.13 9.94
CA LYS A 103 -21.35 -12.44 10.82
C LYS A 103 -22.74 -13.02 10.59
N THR A 104 -23.63 -12.89 11.58
CA THR A 104 -25.04 -13.31 11.42
C THR A 104 -25.76 -12.58 10.28
N ARG A 105 -25.40 -11.32 10.00
CA ARG A 105 -26.00 -10.52 8.92
C ARG A 105 -24.94 -9.93 7.99
N CYS A 106 -25.23 -9.90 6.69
CA CYS A 106 -24.33 -9.33 5.69
C CYS A 106 -24.11 -7.82 5.86
N GLU A 107 -25.09 -7.10 6.43
CA GLU A 107 -24.95 -5.68 6.76
C GLU A 107 -23.80 -5.43 7.75
N ASP A 108 -23.59 -6.34 8.70
CA ASP A 108 -22.53 -6.23 9.69
C ASP A 108 -21.16 -6.56 9.10
N ILE A 109 -21.10 -7.44 8.09
CA ILE A 109 -19.88 -7.63 7.29
C ILE A 109 -19.52 -6.32 6.60
N ASN A 110 -20.47 -5.67 5.93
CA ASN A 110 -20.19 -4.42 5.22
C ASN A 110 -19.73 -3.30 6.15
N ARG A 111 -20.30 -3.24 7.37
CA ARG A 111 -19.89 -2.29 8.41
C ARG A 111 -18.47 -2.56 8.88
N GLU A 112 -18.15 -3.82 9.16
CA GLU A 112 -16.84 -4.23 9.67
C GLU A 112 -15.75 -4.13 8.60
N ALA A 113 -16.04 -4.51 7.36
CA ALA A 113 -15.13 -4.35 6.23
C ALA A 113 -14.76 -2.87 6.03
N ARG A 114 -15.72 -1.94 6.13
CA ARG A 114 -15.44 -0.50 6.08
C ARG A 114 -14.58 0.00 7.24
N ARG A 115 -14.75 -0.54 8.44
CA ARG A 115 -13.85 -0.23 9.58
C ARG A 115 -12.44 -0.71 9.32
N ILE A 116 -12.29 -1.96 8.89
CA ILE A 116 -11.00 -2.53 8.49
C ILE A 116 -10.32 -1.67 7.41
N GLN A 117 -11.09 -1.20 6.41
CA GLN A 117 -10.56 -0.31 5.37
C GLN A 117 -9.97 0.97 5.98
N THR A 118 -10.74 1.66 6.83
CA THR A 118 -10.29 2.89 7.51
C THR A 118 -9.06 2.65 8.38
N ASP A 119 -9.10 1.61 9.22
CA ASP A 119 -8.03 1.33 10.19
C ASP A 119 -6.72 0.94 9.48
N VAL A 120 -6.81 0.11 8.44
CA VAL A 120 -5.63 -0.29 7.68
C VAL A 120 -5.12 0.86 6.82
N GLN A 121 -5.98 1.71 6.26
CA GLN A 121 -5.54 2.91 5.55
C GLN A 121 -4.76 3.86 6.47
N GLN A 122 -5.23 4.09 7.69
CA GLN A 122 -4.51 4.89 8.67
C GLN A 122 -3.14 4.30 9.02
N GLN A 123 -3.03 2.97 9.07
CA GLN A 123 -1.75 2.28 9.29
C GLN A 123 -0.82 2.38 8.08
N ILE A 124 -1.35 2.32 6.85
CA ILE A 124 -0.57 2.57 5.62
C ILE A 124 0.00 3.98 5.69
N ASP A 125 -0.84 4.99 5.93
CA ASP A 125 -0.43 6.39 5.95
C ASP A 125 0.62 6.65 7.03
N SER A 126 0.39 6.11 8.23
CA SER A 126 1.35 6.20 9.33
C SER A 126 2.69 5.52 9.00
N SER A 127 2.66 4.35 8.36
CA SER A 127 3.88 3.60 8.00
C SER A 127 4.67 4.28 6.89
N ARG A 128 3.98 4.82 5.87
CA ARG A 128 4.59 5.63 4.81
C ARG A 128 5.23 6.89 5.38
N GLN A 129 4.55 7.56 6.31
CA GLN A 129 5.09 8.74 6.97
C GLN A 129 6.32 8.42 7.82
N ARG A 130 6.28 7.33 8.61
CA ARG A 130 7.46 6.86 9.35
C ARG A 130 8.64 6.57 8.41
N TYR A 131 8.39 5.81 7.35
CA TYR A 131 9.39 5.51 6.33
C TYR A 131 9.98 6.78 5.72
N HIS A 132 9.14 7.74 5.34
CA HIS A 132 9.56 9.02 4.76
C HIS A 132 10.45 9.82 5.73
N ILE A 133 10.05 9.94 7.01
CA ILE A 133 10.81 10.67 8.03
C ILE A 133 12.15 9.97 8.32
N GLN A 134 12.12 8.66 8.60
CA GLN A 134 13.31 7.92 9.03
C GLN A 134 14.37 7.85 7.92
N THR A 135 13.95 7.74 6.67
CA THR A 135 14.86 7.79 5.50
C THR A 135 15.25 9.21 5.10
N LYS A 136 14.76 10.25 5.80
CA LYS A 136 14.95 11.66 5.43
C LYS A 136 14.59 11.90 3.96
N HIS A 137 13.39 11.51 3.57
CA HIS A 137 12.89 11.62 2.20
C HIS A 137 13.77 10.88 1.17
N GLY A 138 14.33 9.73 1.56
CA GLY A 138 15.22 8.92 0.73
C GLY A 138 16.69 9.32 0.71
N SER A 139 17.08 10.39 1.43
CA SER A 139 18.49 10.83 1.49
C SER A 139 19.36 9.99 2.44
N ASN A 140 18.76 9.30 3.42
CA ASN A 140 19.46 8.39 4.33
C ASN A 140 19.47 6.96 3.79
N LEU A 141 20.44 6.66 2.92
CA LEU A 141 20.55 5.37 2.22
C LEU A 141 20.72 4.17 3.15
N ASN A 142 21.37 4.35 4.31
CA ASN A 142 21.55 3.26 5.27
C ASN A 142 20.22 2.84 5.90
N VAL A 143 19.41 3.82 6.32
CA VAL A 143 18.07 3.56 6.87
C VAL A 143 17.13 3.05 5.78
N GLN A 144 17.20 3.60 4.57
CA GLN A 144 16.41 3.12 3.45
C GLN A 144 16.70 1.65 3.14
N LYS A 145 17.97 1.25 3.07
CA LYS A 145 18.35 -0.15 2.85
C LYS A 145 17.85 -1.08 3.95
N ALA A 146 17.87 -0.64 5.21
CA ALA A 146 17.32 -1.41 6.31
C ALA A 146 15.79 -1.61 6.16
N TRP A 147 15.07 -0.55 5.77
CA TRP A 147 13.65 -0.63 5.44
C TRP A 147 13.36 -1.55 4.25
N GLU A 148 14.14 -1.46 3.17
CA GLU A 148 14.00 -2.32 1.98
C GLU A 148 14.11 -3.80 2.34
N VAL A 149 15.05 -4.17 3.22
CA VAL A 149 15.19 -5.56 3.71
C VAL A 149 13.95 -6.00 4.49
N GLN A 150 13.46 -5.16 5.39
CA GLN A 150 12.27 -5.49 6.20
C GLN A 150 11.01 -5.58 5.35
N ILE A 151 10.77 -4.61 4.47
CA ILE A 151 9.66 -4.62 3.51
C ILE A 151 9.68 -5.91 2.69
N LYS A 152 10.84 -6.28 2.12
CA LYS A 152 10.98 -7.52 1.36
C LYS A 152 10.65 -8.75 2.19
N SER A 153 11.15 -8.83 3.43
CA SER A 153 10.85 -9.92 4.35
C SER A 153 9.35 -10.04 4.64
N VAL A 154 8.67 -8.91 4.91
CA VAL A 154 7.23 -8.86 5.15
C VAL A 154 6.45 -9.29 3.89
N LYS A 155 6.84 -8.83 2.69
CA LYS A 155 6.17 -9.22 1.44
C LYS A 155 6.28 -10.71 1.15
N LEU A 156 7.41 -11.35 1.47
CA LEU A 156 7.62 -12.78 1.26
C LEU A 156 6.76 -13.67 2.17
N ARG A 157 6.35 -13.17 3.34
CA ARG A 157 5.45 -13.89 4.24
C ARG A 157 4.00 -13.68 3.83
N SER A 158 3.25 -14.77 3.63
CA SER A 158 1.81 -14.73 3.29
C SER A 158 0.96 -14.01 4.34
N ASN A 159 1.40 -14.01 5.59
CA ASN A 159 0.77 -13.34 6.74
C ASN A 159 1.51 -12.08 7.21
N GLY A 160 2.45 -11.54 6.43
CA GLY A 160 3.15 -10.32 6.81
C GLY A 160 2.22 -9.10 6.85
N VAL A 161 2.31 -8.30 7.91
CA VAL A 161 1.43 -7.15 8.17
C VAL A 161 2.22 -5.86 8.35
N LEU A 162 1.54 -4.71 8.34
CA LEU A 162 2.19 -3.40 8.52
C LEU A 162 2.88 -3.27 9.88
N ALA A 163 2.38 -3.94 10.91
CA ALA A 163 2.96 -3.95 12.25
C ALA A 163 4.35 -4.61 12.31
N ASP A 164 4.72 -5.39 11.30
CA ASP A 164 6.02 -6.04 11.18
C ASP A 164 7.09 -5.11 10.56
N LEU A 165 6.71 -3.92 10.10
CA LEU A 165 7.62 -2.91 9.57
C LEU A 165 8.32 -2.14 10.72
N PRO A 166 9.48 -1.50 10.46
CA PRO A 166 10.16 -0.70 11.45
C PRO A 166 9.26 0.35 12.13
N LYS A 167 9.49 0.55 13.44
CA LYS A 167 8.77 1.50 14.29
C LYS A 167 9.56 2.79 14.49
#